data_AF-T4ZX39-F1
#
_entry.id   AF-T4ZX39-F1
#
_cell.length_a   1.000
_cell.length_b   1.000
_cell.length_c   1.000
_cell.angle_alpha   90.00
_cell.angle_beta   90.00
_cell.angle_gamma   90.00
#
_symmetry.space_group_name_H-M   'P 1'
#
loop_
_entity.id
_entity.type
_entity.pdbx_description
1 polymer ?
#
loop_
_entity_poly.entity_id
_entity_poly.type
_entity_poly.pdbx_seq_one_letter_code
_entity_poly.pdbx_strand_id
1 'polypeptide(L)'
;MHQALPPRLRPAFSTLQQHYSPARNLAPKPLTSTFLAPPSPSKLPANVAASAETNKLQTELLQLHLLHREAAPVQAQWQASARDKLGRRFAELGEASRALADRQRAGLERDNILALRRWGSSGKGLDEKIQLLGDILTGLWALSEPGGRHGRAVRRFERWADGVRQVEEARASSGAAATLLQSQDALFIDGLDATWKDECAAMTRRLRDWRSHLQDIDDLAPSAQAQAADTEEEEEEEEEEEGAEGDSRGASRGGSSNLEILLAGARSLSQDMLEELRVMESMEREALAREDEWVEKMNRDDEGGHGPVAGAVWRTV
;
A
#
# COMPACT_ATOMS: atom_id res chain seq x y z
N MET A 1 -20.62 -73.36 86.13
CA MET A 1 -21.37 -72.61 87.15
C MET A 1 -22.22 -71.56 86.44
N HIS A 2 -23.50 -71.87 86.16
CA HIS A 2 -24.72 -71.22 86.69
C HIS A 2 -24.94 -69.78 86.12
N GLN A 3 -25.82 -69.58 85.12
CA GLN A 3 -27.27 -69.21 85.22
C GLN A 3 -27.50 -67.90 86.01
N ALA A 4 -28.28 -66.88 85.58
CA ALA A 4 -29.57 -66.88 84.88
C ALA A 4 -29.93 -65.53 84.15
N LEU A 5 -30.92 -65.65 83.25
CA LEU A 5 -31.74 -64.74 82.40
C LEU A 5 -32.75 -63.81 83.19
N PRO A 6 -33.80 -63.13 82.63
CA PRO A 6 -34.12 -62.34 81.38
C PRO A 6 -34.98 -61.05 81.74
N PRO A 7 -36.00 -60.49 80.99
CA PRO A 7 -36.47 -60.61 79.59
C PRO A 7 -36.83 -59.30 78.80
N ARG A 8 -37.14 -59.56 77.52
CA ARG A 8 -37.68 -58.77 76.39
C ARG A 8 -39.02 -58.07 76.63
N LEU A 9 -39.30 -56.97 75.91
CA LEU A 9 -40.66 -56.57 75.51
C LEU A 9 -40.73 -56.05 74.06
N ARG A 10 -41.77 -56.51 73.34
CA ARG A 10 -42.09 -56.34 71.91
C ARG A 10 -42.89 -55.05 71.63
N PRO A 11 -42.97 -54.58 70.37
CA PRO A 11 -43.87 -53.50 69.98
C PRO A 11 -45.30 -54.01 69.76
N ALA A 12 -46.31 -53.21 70.13
CA ALA A 12 -47.71 -53.45 69.81
C ALA A 12 -48.31 -52.21 69.14
N PHE A 13 -48.77 -52.39 67.90
CA PHE A 13 -49.71 -51.48 67.24
C PHE A 13 -51.10 -51.63 67.88
N SER A 14 -51.83 -50.54 68.08
CA SER A 14 -53.29 -50.57 68.17
C SER A 14 -53.92 -49.27 67.64
N THR A 15 -54.86 -49.47 66.72
CA THR A 15 -55.67 -48.52 65.96
C THR A 15 -56.90 -48.07 66.75
N LEU A 16 -57.28 -46.78 66.76
CA LEU A 16 -58.66 -46.29 66.59
C LEU A 16 -58.80 -44.76 66.74
N GLN A 17 -59.61 -44.17 65.85
CA GLN A 17 -60.50 -43.02 66.07
C GLN A 17 -59.97 -41.57 66.08
N GLN A 18 -60.02 -40.98 64.88
CA GLN A 18 -60.72 -39.73 64.51
C GLN A 18 -60.97 -38.65 65.57
N HIS A 19 -60.42 -37.45 65.34
CA HIS A 19 -61.15 -36.19 65.56
C HIS A 19 -60.80 -35.14 64.48
N TYR A 20 -61.81 -34.80 63.68
CA TYR A 20 -61.88 -33.60 62.83
C TYR A 20 -62.26 -32.37 63.69
N SER A 21 -61.56 -31.24 63.52
CA SER A 21 -62.11 -29.90 63.17
C SER A 21 -61.11 -28.77 63.49
N PRO A 22 -60.82 -27.84 62.54
CA PRO A 22 -59.94 -26.70 62.75
C PRO A 22 -60.71 -25.49 63.33
N ALA A 23 -60.16 -24.86 64.38
CA ALA A 23 -60.75 -23.68 65.00
C ALA A 23 -60.66 -22.44 64.09
N ARG A 24 -61.77 -21.70 64.06
CA ARG A 24 -62.15 -20.63 63.14
C ARG A 24 -61.65 -19.26 63.64
N ASN A 25 -60.76 -18.61 62.88
CA ASN A 25 -60.31 -17.23 63.15
C ASN A 25 -61.44 -16.21 62.86
N LEU A 26 -61.72 -15.33 63.84
CA LEU A 26 -62.82 -14.35 63.88
C LEU A 26 -62.36 -12.90 63.63
N ALA A 27 -61.37 -12.69 62.76
CA ALA A 27 -61.02 -11.34 62.27
C ALA A 27 -61.49 -11.18 60.81
N PRO A 28 -62.09 -10.04 60.41
CA PRO A 28 -62.49 -9.81 59.04
C PRO A 28 -61.25 -9.87 58.13
N LYS A 29 -61.35 -10.65 57.06
CA LYS A 29 -60.25 -10.88 56.11
C LYS A 29 -59.80 -9.52 55.53
N PRO A 30 -58.49 -9.19 55.52
CA PRO A 30 -58.00 -7.95 54.93
C PRO A 30 -58.30 -7.91 53.43
N LEU A 31 -58.67 -6.72 52.93
CA LEU A 31 -59.01 -6.50 51.52
C LEU A 31 -57.81 -6.81 50.63
N THR A 32 -58.08 -7.42 49.47
CA THR A 32 -57.07 -7.91 48.50
C THR A 32 -56.14 -6.82 47.95
N SER A 33 -56.45 -5.53 48.16
CA SER A 33 -55.60 -4.41 47.72
C SER A 33 -54.31 -4.28 48.53
N THR A 34 -54.22 -4.84 49.75
CA THR A 34 -52.97 -4.87 50.53
C THR A 34 -51.94 -5.85 49.95
N PHE A 35 -52.39 -6.88 49.22
CA PHE A 35 -51.49 -7.89 48.62
C PHE A 35 -50.96 -7.50 47.24
N LEU A 36 -51.54 -6.48 46.59
CA LEU A 36 -51.20 -6.10 45.21
C LEU A 36 -50.34 -4.83 45.13
N ALA A 37 -50.08 -4.13 46.23
CA ALA A 37 -49.15 -3.02 46.25
C ALA A 37 -47.82 -3.47 46.91
N PRO A 38 -46.66 -3.31 46.24
CA PRO A 38 -45.38 -3.50 46.91
C PRO A 38 -45.27 -2.51 48.09
N PRO A 39 -44.79 -2.93 49.28
CA PRO A 39 -44.65 -2.02 50.40
C PRO A 39 -43.65 -0.92 50.04
N SER A 40 -44.12 0.33 49.96
CA SER A 40 -43.24 1.49 49.77
C SER A 40 -42.17 1.51 50.88
N PRO A 41 -40.88 1.73 50.53
CA PRO A 41 -39.73 1.49 51.42
C PRO A 41 -39.62 2.44 52.63
N SER A 42 -40.52 3.41 52.81
CA SER A 42 -40.30 4.56 53.70
C SER A 42 -40.81 4.40 55.15
N LYS A 43 -41.30 3.23 55.57
CA LYS A 43 -41.87 3.04 56.93
C LYS A 43 -41.33 1.82 57.69
N LEU A 44 -40.13 1.36 57.36
CA LEU A 44 -39.39 0.49 58.26
C LEU A 44 -38.57 1.38 59.20
N PRO A 45 -38.41 1.05 60.49
CA PRO A 45 -37.57 1.82 61.39
C PRO A 45 -36.18 1.96 60.75
N ALA A 46 -35.57 3.15 60.82
CA ALA A 46 -34.33 3.46 60.10
C ALA A 46 -33.23 2.41 60.27
N ASN A 47 -33.22 1.67 61.38
CA ASN A 47 -32.33 0.55 61.62
C ASN A 47 -32.55 -0.67 60.69
N VAL A 48 -33.80 -0.99 60.34
CA VAL A 48 -34.14 -2.09 59.40
C VAL A 48 -33.91 -1.67 57.95
N ALA A 49 -34.20 -0.42 57.60
CA ALA A 49 -33.86 0.12 56.27
C ALA A 49 -32.34 0.20 56.08
N ALA A 50 -31.61 0.72 57.07
CA ALA A 50 -30.16 0.71 57.09
C ALA A 50 -29.59 -0.73 57.08
N SER A 51 -30.23 -1.67 57.78
CA SER A 51 -29.84 -3.10 57.76
C SER A 51 -30.08 -3.76 56.39
N ALA A 52 -31.17 -3.43 55.69
CA ALA A 52 -31.42 -3.92 54.34
C ALA A 52 -30.42 -3.33 53.33
N GLU A 53 -30.11 -2.03 53.45
CA GLU A 53 -29.09 -1.38 52.63
C GLU A 53 -27.68 -1.92 52.93
N THR A 54 -27.32 -2.18 54.19
CA THR A 54 -26.03 -2.78 54.52
C THR A 54 -25.91 -4.22 54.04
N ASN A 55 -26.97 -5.03 54.17
CA ASN A 55 -26.99 -6.38 53.60
C ASN A 55 -26.84 -6.34 52.07
N LYS A 56 -27.51 -5.39 51.40
CA LYS A 56 -27.36 -5.18 49.96
C LYS A 56 -25.90 -4.83 49.59
N LEU A 57 -25.31 -3.84 50.25
CA LEU A 57 -23.92 -3.43 50.02
C LEU A 57 -22.93 -4.57 50.32
N GLN A 58 -23.20 -5.38 51.34
CA GLN A 58 -22.40 -6.58 51.64
C GLN A 58 -22.51 -7.62 50.53
N THR A 59 -23.70 -7.84 49.98
CA THR A 59 -23.86 -8.75 48.84
C THR A 59 -23.17 -8.23 47.58
N GLU A 60 -23.25 -6.92 47.30
CA GLU A 60 -22.56 -6.30 46.16
C GLU A 60 -21.03 -6.37 46.32
N LEU A 61 -20.51 -6.12 47.52
CA LEU A 61 -19.08 -6.23 47.81
C LEU A 61 -18.60 -7.68 47.67
N LEU A 62 -19.37 -8.66 48.16
CA LEU A 62 -19.05 -10.07 47.95
C LEU A 62 -19.08 -10.46 46.47
N GLN A 63 -20.08 -10.00 45.70
CA GLN A 63 -20.14 -10.24 44.26
C GLN A 63 -18.94 -9.62 43.53
N LEU A 64 -18.57 -8.38 43.88
CA LEU A 64 -17.42 -7.70 43.28
C LEU A 64 -16.10 -8.36 43.69
N HIS A 65 -15.99 -8.83 44.94
CA HIS A 65 -14.81 -9.55 45.41
C HIS A 65 -14.65 -10.91 44.71
N LEU A 66 -15.74 -11.67 44.56
CA LEU A 66 -15.73 -12.94 43.83
C LEU A 66 -15.39 -12.73 42.35
N LEU A 67 -15.99 -11.73 41.72
CA LEU A 67 -15.69 -11.37 40.33
C LEU A 67 -14.23 -10.93 40.16
N HIS A 68 -13.71 -10.11 41.08
CA HIS A 68 -12.31 -9.68 41.03
C HIS A 68 -11.33 -10.84 41.26
N ARG A 69 -11.65 -11.74 42.19
CA ARG A 69 -10.86 -12.94 42.47
C ARG A 69 -10.80 -13.88 41.26
N GLU A 70 -11.90 -14.04 40.54
CA GLU A 70 -11.98 -14.91 39.37
C GLU A 70 -11.51 -14.24 38.08
N ALA A 71 -11.50 -12.90 38.00
CA ALA A 71 -11.11 -12.17 36.80
C ALA A 71 -9.70 -12.50 36.32
N ALA A 72 -8.70 -12.47 37.20
CA ALA A 72 -7.31 -12.77 36.84
C ALA A 72 -7.09 -14.20 36.33
N PRO A 73 -7.53 -15.28 37.04
CA PRO A 73 -7.34 -16.64 36.54
C PRO A 73 -8.16 -16.92 35.27
N VAL A 74 -9.39 -16.40 35.17
CA VAL A 74 -10.20 -16.54 33.95
C VAL A 74 -9.50 -15.83 32.80
N GLN A 75 -9.07 -14.58 32.97
CA GLN A 75 -8.33 -13.83 31.93
C GLN A 75 -7.05 -14.56 31.49
N ALA A 76 -6.29 -15.14 32.42
CA ALA A 76 -5.11 -15.94 32.09
C ALA A 76 -5.46 -17.20 31.27
N GLN A 77 -6.55 -17.90 31.62
CA GLN A 77 -7.04 -19.06 30.86
C GLN A 77 -7.52 -18.66 29.46
N TRP A 78 -8.25 -17.55 29.33
CA TRP A 78 -8.67 -17.02 28.03
C TRP A 78 -7.46 -16.62 27.18
N GLN A 79 -6.47 -15.94 27.76
CA GLN A 79 -5.23 -15.60 27.06
C GLN A 79 -4.44 -16.84 26.64
N ALA A 80 -4.33 -17.85 27.50
CA ALA A 80 -3.67 -19.11 27.17
C ALA A 80 -4.41 -19.85 26.05
N SER A 81 -5.73 -19.96 26.13
CA SER A 81 -6.57 -20.59 25.10
C SER A 81 -6.49 -19.83 23.77
N ALA A 82 -6.51 -18.49 23.81
CA ALA A 82 -6.36 -17.65 22.63
C ALA A 82 -4.97 -17.79 22.02
N ARG A 83 -3.90 -17.78 22.83
CA ARG A 83 -2.52 -17.98 22.39
C ARG A 83 -2.32 -19.34 21.74
N ASP A 84 -2.86 -20.41 22.32
CA ASP A 84 -2.75 -21.76 21.77
C ASP A 84 -3.55 -21.89 20.45
N LYS A 85 -4.81 -21.43 20.42
CA LYS A 85 -5.65 -21.47 19.20
C LYS A 85 -5.06 -20.63 18.06
N LEU A 86 -4.64 -19.40 18.35
CA LEU A 86 -4.03 -18.53 17.35
C LEU A 86 -2.65 -19.05 16.96
N GLY A 87 -1.85 -19.53 17.92
CA GLY A 87 -0.53 -20.12 17.67
C GLY A 87 -0.60 -21.28 16.70
N ARG A 88 -1.56 -22.20 16.88
CA ARG A 88 -1.80 -23.31 15.93
C ARG A 88 -2.18 -22.81 14.56
N ARG A 89 -3.13 -21.86 14.46
CA ARG A 89 -3.53 -21.27 13.16
C ARG A 89 -2.38 -20.54 12.47
N PHE A 90 -1.54 -19.82 13.21
CA PHE A 90 -0.37 -19.16 12.65
C PHE A 90 0.70 -20.17 12.22
N ALA A 91 0.86 -21.29 12.94
CA ALA A 91 1.75 -22.37 12.54
C ALA A 91 1.25 -23.03 11.25
N GLU A 92 -0.03 -23.40 11.18
CA GLU A 92 -0.69 -23.95 9.99
C GLU A 92 -0.59 -22.99 8.79
N LEU A 93 -0.90 -21.70 8.99
CA LEU A 93 -0.77 -20.67 7.95
C LEU A 93 0.69 -20.48 7.52
N GLY A 94 1.62 -20.52 8.47
CA GLY A 94 3.05 -20.44 8.21
C GLY A 94 3.56 -21.62 7.39
N GLU A 95 3.09 -22.83 7.68
CA GLU A 95 3.39 -24.03 6.89
C GLU A 95 2.79 -23.96 5.49
N ALA A 96 1.51 -23.57 5.38
CA ALA A 96 0.86 -23.37 4.09
C ALA A 96 1.55 -22.29 3.25
N SER A 97 1.96 -21.18 3.86
CA SER A 97 2.70 -20.09 3.21
C SER A 97 4.07 -20.55 2.74
N ARG A 98 4.81 -21.33 3.54
CA ARG A 98 6.10 -21.92 3.12
C ARG A 98 5.91 -22.88 1.95
N ALA A 99 4.91 -23.76 2.02
CA ALA A 99 4.61 -24.70 0.95
C ALA A 99 4.22 -24.00 -0.35
N LEU A 100 3.44 -22.91 -0.28
CA LEU A 100 3.13 -22.06 -1.42
C LEU A 100 4.38 -21.37 -1.98
N ALA A 101 5.23 -20.81 -1.11
CA ALA A 101 6.47 -20.16 -1.50
C ALA A 101 7.46 -21.14 -2.16
N ASP A 102 7.52 -22.40 -1.72
CA ASP A 102 8.34 -23.44 -2.34
C ASP A 102 7.80 -23.83 -3.72
N ARG A 103 6.48 -23.97 -3.87
CA ARG A 103 5.85 -24.22 -5.18
C ARG A 103 6.08 -23.06 -6.16
N GLN A 104 5.96 -21.83 -5.68
CA GLN A 104 6.25 -20.63 -6.46
C GLN A 104 7.72 -20.57 -6.88
N ARG A 105 8.66 -20.83 -5.96
CA ARG A 105 10.09 -20.92 -6.28
C ARG A 105 10.37 -21.97 -7.35
N ALA A 106 9.82 -23.17 -7.21
CA ALA A 106 10.00 -24.23 -8.21
C ALA A 106 9.36 -23.88 -9.58
N GLY A 107 8.26 -23.12 -9.60
CA GLY A 107 7.69 -22.58 -10.83
C GLY A 107 8.63 -21.58 -11.51
N LEU A 108 9.04 -20.55 -10.76
CA LEU A 108 9.97 -19.53 -11.24
C LEU A 108 11.31 -20.11 -11.69
N GLU A 109 11.84 -21.12 -10.99
CA GLU A 109 13.06 -21.83 -11.39
C GLU A 109 12.91 -22.52 -12.74
N ARG A 110 11.77 -23.20 -12.99
CA ARG A 110 11.49 -23.83 -14.29
C ARG A 110 11.41 -22.79 -15.40
N ASP A 111 10.65 -21.71 -15.19
CA ASP A 111 10.48 -20.63 -16.17
C ASP A 111 11.81 -19.93 -16.46
N ASN A 112 12.61 -19.67 -15.41
CA ASN A 112 13.95 -19.08 -15.55
C ASN A 112 14.91 -20.01 -16.32
N ILE A 113 14.89 -21.32 -16.08
CA ILE A 113 15.73 -22.27 -16.82
C ILE A 113 15.31 -22.32 -18.29
N LEU A 114 14.00 -22.33 -18.59
CA LEU A 114 13.51 -22.30 -19.96
C LEU A 114 13.89 -20.99 -20.66
N ALA A 115 13.77 -19.85 -19.98
CA ALA A 115 14.21 -18.56 -20.49
C ALA A 115 15.73 -18.55 -20.75
N LEU A 116 16.55 -19.03 -19.82
CA LEU A 116 18.01 -19.12 -20.01
C LEU A 116 18.39 -20.04 -21.17
N ARG A 117 17.66 -21.16 -21.36
CA ARG A 117 17.88 -22.07 -22.49
C ARG A 117 17.52 -21.40 -23.82
N ARG A 118 16.36 -20.75 -23.90
CA ARG A 118 15.95 -19.97 -25.09
C ARG A 118 16.99 -18.90 -25.40
N TRP A 119 17.36 -18.12 -24.39
CA TRP A 119 18.32 -17.04 -24.49
C TRP A 119 19.73 -17.52 -24.88
N GLY A 120 20.17 -18.68 -24.40
CA GLY A 120 21.46 -19.26 -24.76
C GLY A 120 21.47 -20.02 -26.09
N SER A 121 20.31 -20.28 -26.70
CA SER A 121 20.20 -21.09 -27.92
C SER A 121 20.42 -20.31 -29.23
N SER A 122 20.46 -18.98 -29.15
CA SER A 122 20.51 -18.07 -30.30
C SER A 122 21.81 -17.28 -30.34
N GLY A 123 22.54 -17.34 -31.46
CA GLY A 123 23.67 -16.44 -31.74
C GLY A 123 24.85 -16.52 -30.75
N LYS A 124 25.03 -15.47 -29.95
CA LYS A 124 26.14 -15.31 -28.99
C LYS A 124 26.05 -16.32 -27.84
N GLY A 125 27.20 -16.70 -27.28
CA GLY A 125 27.23 -17.60 -26.12
C GLY A 125 26.50 -16.99 -24.92
N LEU A 126 25.86 -17.84 -24.11
CA LEU A 126 25.14 -17.40 -22.90
C LEU A 126 26.02 -16.53 -21.98
N ASP A 127 27.29 -16.90 -21.83
CA ASP A 127 28.26 -16.17 -21.01
C ASP A 127 28.52 -14.76 -21.53
N GLU A 128 28.66 -14.60 -22.86
CA GLU A 128 28.84 -13.29 -23.51
C GLU A 128 27.61 -12.41 -23.32
N LYS A 129 26.40 -12.99 -23.44
CA LYS A 129 25.15 -12.28 -23.22
C LYS A 129 24.97 -11.84 -21.77
N ILE A 130 25.35 -12.69 -20.80
CA ILE A 130 25.33 -12.35 -19.38
C ILE A 130 26.31 -11.22 -19.09
N GLN A 131 27.53 -11.27 -19.63
CA GLN A 131 28.52 -10.21 -19.46
C GLN A 131 28.03 -8.88 -20.03
N LEU A 132 27.54 -8.88 -21.27
CA LEU A 132 26.99 -7.67 -21.89
C LEU A 132 25.79 -7.11 -21.13
N LEU A 133 24.87 -7.97 -20.67
CA LEU A 133 23.76 -7.55 -19.82
C LEU A 133 24.25 -6.96 -18.50
N GLY A 134 25.27 -7.57 -17.87
CA GLY A 134 25.90 -7.05 -16.66
C GLY A 134 26.52 -5.67 -16.86
N ASP A 135 27.21 -5.45 -17.97
CA ASP A 135 27.80 -4.16 -18.33
C ASP A 135 26.73 -3.08 -18.57
N ILE A 136 25.66 -3.45 -19.27
CA ILE A 136 24.51 -2.56 -19.52
C ILE A 136 23.82 -2.19 -18.21
N LEU A 137 23.52 -3.18 -17.36
CA LEU A 137 22.88 -2.95 -16.07
C LEU A 137 23.77 -2.06 -15.19
N THR A 138 25.05 -2.39 -15.04
CA THR A 138 25.99 -1.59 -14.23
C THR A 138 26.09 -0.16 -14.76
N GLY A 139 26.11 0.01 -16.08
CA GLY A 139 26.09 1.32 -16.72
C GLY A 139 24.80 2.09 -16.45
N LEU A 140 23.65 1.43 -16.57
CA LEU A 140 22.33 2.02 -16.34
C LEU A 140 22.14 2.41 -14.87
N TRP A 141 22.57 1.56 -13.93
CA TRP A 141 22.59 1.85 -12.49
C TRP A 141 23.47 3.06 -12.16
N ALA A 142 24.68 3.14 -12.73
CA ALA A 142 25.55 4.30 -12.54
C ALA A 142 24.97 5.60 -13.13
N LEU A 143 24.05 5.49 -14.09
CA LEU A 143 23.36 6.62 -14.68
C LEU A 143 22.11 7.00 -13.88
N SER A 144 21.35 6.02 -13.37
CA SER A 144 20.08 6.16 -12.67
C SER A 144 20.19 6.40 -11.16
N GLU A 145 21.38 6.18 -10.56
CA GLU A 145 21.63 6.44 -9.14
C GLU A 145 21.14 7.85 -8.75
N PRO A 146 20.50 8.04 -7.58
CA PRO A 146 20.08 9.37 -7.13
C PRO A 146 21.32 10.27 -6.92
N GLY A 147 21.57 11.17 -7.86
CA GLY A 147 22.78 12.00 -7.93
C GLY A 147 23.80 11.56 -9.00
N GLY A 148 23.48 10.51 -9.75
CA GLY A 148 24.15 10.08 -10.98
C GLY A 148 24.11 11.14 -12.07
N ARG A 149 24.77 10.86 -13.19
CA ARG A 149 24.98 11.86 -14.26
C ARG A 149 23.65 12.37 -14.82
N HIS A 150 22.68 11.48 -15.00
CA HIS A 150 21.33 11.83 -15.44
C HIS A 150 20.62 12.70 -14.40
N GLY A 151 20.59 12.29 -13.13
CA GLY A 151 19.98 13.08 -12.06
C GLY A 151 20.60 14.48 -11.90
N ARG A 152 21.92 14.64 -12.14
CA ARG A 152 22.57 15.96 -12.14
C ARG A 152 22.18 16.80 -13.36
N ALA A 153 22.10 16.20 -14.54
CA ALA A 153 21.66 16.86 -15.75
C ALA A 153 20.20 17.35 -15.62
N VAL A 154 19.32 16.53 -15.05
CA VAL A 154 17.92 16.87 -14.75
C VAL A 154 17.84 18.02 -13.75
N ARG A 155 18.53 17.96 -12.61
CA ARG A 155 18.55 19.07 -11.63
C ARG A 155 19.15 20.37 -12.18
N ARG A 156 20.06 20.30 -13.14
CA ARG A 156 20.60 21.49 -13.80
C ARG A 156 19.55 22.11 -14.71
N PHE A 157 18.84 21.30 -15.48
CA PHE A 157 17.72 21.72 -16.31
C PHE A 157 16.56 22.27 -15.48
N GLU A 158 16.17 21.63 -14.38
CA GLU A 158 15.10 22.11 -13.50
C GLU A 158 15.42 23.50 -12.96
N ARG A 159 16.65 23.74 -12.50
CA ARG A 159 17.09 25.07 -12.04
C ARG A 159 17.06 26.11 -13.17
N TRP A 160 17.43 25.72 -14.38
CA TRP A 160 17.32 26.59 -15.54
C TRP A 160 15.85 26.89 -15.87
N ALA A 161 14.97 25.88 -15.89
CA ALA A 161 13.55 26.03 -16.15
C ALA A 161 12.82 26.89 -15.10
N ASP A 162 13.21 26.76 -13.82
CA ASP A 162 12.75 27.63 -12.74
C ASP A 162 13.23 29.08 -12.97
N GLY A 163 14.44 29.27 -13.48
CA GLY A 163 14.97 30.57 -13.88
C GLY A 163 14.16 31.19 -15.04
N VAL A 164 13.85 30.40 -16.08
CA VAL A 164 13.00 30.81 -17.20
C VAL A 164 11.63 31.28 -16.70
N ARG A 165 10.98 30.50 -15.82
CA ARG A 165 9.71 30.90 -15.20
C ARG A 165 9.82 32.21 -14.43
N GLN A 166 10.88 32.38 -13.63
CA GLN A 166 11.08 33.61 -12.85
C GLN A 166 11.25 34.84 -13.74
N VAL A 167 11.98 34.72 -14.85
CA VAL A 167 12.16 35.81 -15.82
C VAL A 167 10.82 36.16 -16.48
N GLU A 168 10.05 35.15 -16.90
CA GLU A 168 8.72 35.36 -17.48
C GLU A 168 7.74 36.02 -16.49
N GLU A 169 7.73 35.57 -15.23
CA GLU A 169 6.90 36.15 -14.16
C GLU A 169 7.33 37.59 -13.82
N ALA A 170 8.63 37.89 -13.83
CA ALA A 170 9.15 39.24 -13.64
C ALA A 170 8.73 40.19 -14.79
N ARG A 171 8.73 39.70 -16.04
CA ARG A 171 8.22 40.45 -17.20
C ARG A 171 6.72 40.72 -17.08
N ALA A 172 5.95 39.73 -16.64
CA ALA A 172 4.50 39.85 -16.48
C ALA A 172 4.09 40.80 -15.33
N SER A 173 4.86 40.83 -14.25
CA SER A 173 4.53 41.59 -13.03
C SER A 173 5.06 43.03 -13.01
N SER A 174 6.28 43.28 -13.49
CA SER A 174 6.91 44.61 -13.43
C SER A 174 6.73 45.42 -14.72
N GLY A 175 6.31 44.79 -15.83
CA GLY A 175 6.38 45.37 -17.17
C GLY A 175 7.82 45.46 -17.67
N ALA A 176 8.05 45.05 -18.92
CA ALA A 176 9.39 44.90 -19.52
C ALA A 176 10.28 46.15 -19.39
N ALA A 177 9.70 47.35 -19.47
CA ALA A 177 10.43 48.62 -19.37
C ALA A 177 10.96 48.93 -17.96
N ALA A 178 10.27 48.52 -16.88
CA ALA A 178 10.72 48.78 -15.51
C ALA A 178 11.79 47.75 -15.07
N THR A 179 11.73 46.53 -15.58
CA THR A 179 12.75 45.50 -15.37
C THR A 179 14.04 45.79 -16.17
N LEU A 180 13.93 46.37 -17.37
CA LEU A 180 15.07 46.84 -18.19
C LEU A 180 15.93 47.87 -17.45
N LEU A 181 15.30 48.68 -16.60
CA LEU A 181 15.98 49.72 -15.83
C LEU A 181 16.73 49.19 -14.61
N GLN A 182 16.38 47.99 -14.11
CA GLN A 182 16.95 47.42 -12.89
C GLN A 182 18.10 46.45 -13.16
N SER A 183 18.04 45.66 -14.23
CA SER A 183 19.13 44.76 -14.63
C SER A 183 18.90 44.18 -16.02
N GLN A 184 19.74 44.58 -17.00
CA GLN A 184 19.67 44.08 -18.37
C GLN A 184 19.96 42.57 -18.46
N ASP A 185 20.82 42.04 -17.60
CA ASP A 185 21.18 40.61 -17.58
C ASP A 185 20.09 39.70 -16.97
N ALA A 186 19.16 40.23 -16.17
CA ALA A 186 18.09 39.43 -15.55
C ALA A 186 16.87 39.29 -16.45
N LEU A 187 16.91 39.87 -17.64
CA LEU A 187 15.79 39.88 -18.57
C LEU A 187 15.87 38.81 -19.63
N PHE A 188 17.06 38.33 -20.01
CA PHE A 188 17.19 37.37 -21.09
C PHE A 188 17.22 35.94 -20.58
N ILE A 189 16.56 35.04 -21.30
CA ILE A 189 16.69 33.61 -21.07
C ILE A 189 18.00 33.16 -21.72
N ASP A 190 19.02 32.89 -20.91
CA ASP A 190 20.24 32.26 -21.42
C ASP A 190 19.98 30.77 -21.72
N GLY A 191 20.63 30.26 -22.76
CA GLY A 191 20.55 28.85 -23.12
C GLY A 191 21.26 27.98 -22.08
N LEU A 192 20.94 26.69 -22.07
CA LEU A 192 21.79 25.76 -21.32
C LEU A 192 23.19 25.73 -21.94
N ASP A 193 24.19 25.65 -21.07
CA ASP A 193 25.61 25.64 -21.39
C ASP A 193 25.98 24.50 -22.34
N ALA A 194 26.97 24.76 -23.20
CA ALA A 194 27.49 23.75 -24.13
C ALA A 194 27.95 22.47 -23.41
N THR A 195 28.49 22.59 -22.19
CA THR A 195 28.88 21.44 -21.37
C THR A 195 27.71 20.56 -20.98
N TRP A 196 26.54 21.12 -20.64
CA TRP A 196 25.33 20.33 -20.38
C TRP A 196 24.82 19.65 -21.65
N LYS A 197 24.84 20.34 -22.80
CA LYS A 197 24.43 19.77 -24.10
C LYS A 197 25.34 18.61 -24.52
N ASP A 198 26.65 18.74 -24.32
CA ASP A 198 27.62 17.69 -24.58
C ASP A 198 27.41 16.48 -23.66
N GLU A 199 27.09 16.70 -22.38
CA GLU A 199 26.74 15.65 -21.43
C GLU A 199 25.45 14.92 -21.84
N CYS A 200 24.39 15.64 -22.22
CA CYS A 200 23.15 15.08 -22.74
C CYS A 200 23.35 14.28 -24.04
N ALA A 201 24.18 14.78 -24.96
CA ALA A 201 24.53 14.08 -26.19
C ALA A 201 25.32 12.79 -25.91
N ALA A 202 26.27 12.83 -24.98
CA ALA A 202 27.04 11.66 -24.57
C ALA A 202 26.16 10.59 -23.89
N MET A 203 25.26 10.99 -22.99
CA MET A 203 24.29 10.10 -22.36
C MET A 203 23.34 9.48 -23.39
N THR A 204 22.86 10.29 -24.34
CA THR A 204 21.96 9.84 -25.41
C THR A 204 22.61 8.80 -26.33
N ARG A 205 23.88 9.03 -26.73
CA ARG A 205 24.63 8.05 -27.55
C ARG A 205 24.77 6.74 -26.79
N ARG A 206 25.20 6.81 -25.53
CA ARG A 206 25.40 5.62 -24.69
C ARG A 206 24.11 4.84 -24.43
N LEU A 207 23.00 5.52 -24.17
CA LEU A 207 21.69 4.88 -24.01
C LEU A 207 21.20 4.21 -25.30
N ARG A 208 21.45 4.82 -26.47
CA ARG A 208 21.16 4.20 -27.77
C ARG A 208 22.04 2.99 -28.05
N ASP A 209 23.32 3.08 -27.70
CA ASP A 209 24.25 1.94 -27.80
C ASP A 209 23.74 0.80 -26.93
N TRP A 210 23.44 1.03 -25.66
CA TRP A 210 22.87 0.01 -24.78
C TRP A 210 21.56 -0.56 -25.29
N ARG A 211 20.68 0.26 -25.86
CA ARG A 211 19.45 -0.23 -26.49
C ARG A 211 19.74 -1.16 -27.67
N SER A 212 20.69 -0.80 -28.53
CA SER A 212 21.11 -1.66 -29.64
C SER A 212 21.68 -2.99 -29.13
N HIS A 213 22.49 -2.94 -28.06
CA HIS A 213 23.01 -4.16 -27.45
C HIS A 213 21.91 -5.00 -26.78
N LEU A 214 20.93 -4.37 -26.11
CA LEU A 214 19.78 -5.07 -25.55
C LEU A 214 18.92 -5.72 -26.64
N GLN A 215 18.73 -5.06 -27.79
CA GLN A 215 18.00 -5.63 -28.93
C GLN A 215 18.73 -6.82 -29.57
N ASP A 216 20.05 -6.77 -29.61
CA ASP A 216 20.90 -7.85 -30.13
C ASP A 216 21.00 -9.05 -29.19
N ILE A 217 20.73 -8.84 -27.90
CA ILE A 217 20.77 -9.89 -26.87
C ILE A 217 19.38 -10.44 -26.56
N ASP A 218 18.33 -9.65 -26.75
CA ASP A 218 16.93 -10.02 -26.46
C ASP A 218 16.31 -10.87 -27.57
N ASP A 219 16.74 -12.13 -27.64
CA ASP A 219 16.08 -13.17 -28.43
C ASP A 219 14.82 -13.73 -27.74
N LEU A 220 14.47 -13.19 -26.57
CA LEU A 220 13.31 -13.62 -25.79
C LEU A 220 12.05 -12.86 -26.17
N ALA A 221 12.18 -11.76 -26.95
CA ALA A 221 11.05 -11.05 -27.51
C ALA A 221 10.11 -12.05 -28.20
N PRO A 222 8.80 -12.02 -27.88
CA PRO A 222 7.85 -12.88 -28.56
C PRO A 222 7.87 -12.47 -30.03
N SER A 223 8.48 -13.29 -30.87
CA SER A 223 8.20 -13.21 -32.29
C SER A 223 6.68 -13.38 -32.39
N ALA A 224 5.98 -12.33 -32.79
CA ALA A 224 4.54 -12.34 -33.01
C ALA A 224 4.10 -13.44 -34.01
N GLN A 225 5.07 -14.11 -34.64
CA GLN A 225 4.90 -15.28 -35.50
C GLN A 225 4.73 -16.61 -34.74
N ALA A 226 5.21 -16.75 -33.51
CA ALA A 226 5.01 -17.98 -32.72
C ALA A 226 3.58 -18.12 -32.16
N GLN A 227 2.86 -17.00 -32.01
CA GLN A 227 1.44 -17.02 -31.60
C GLN A 227 0.49 -17.38 -32.75
N ALA A 228 0.95 -17.37 -34.01
CA ALA A 228 0.13 -17.76 -35.16
C ALA A 228 0.23 -19.27 -35.48
N ALA A 229 1.32 -19.94 -35.07
CA ALA A 229 1.51 -21.36 -35.35
C ALA A 229 0.77 -22.28 -34.36
N ASP A 230 0.57 -21.85 -33.11
CA ASP A 230 -0.14 -22.63 -32.09
C ASP A 230 -1.68 -22.53 -32.20
N THR A 231 -2.24 -21.83 -33.20
CA THR A 231 -3.70 -21.70 -33.38
C THR A 231 -4.25 -22.58 -34.52
N GLU A 232 -3.41 -23.25 -35.31
CA GLU A 232 -3.86 -24.02 -36.49
C GLU A 232 -3.78 -25.56 -36.35
N GLU A 233 -3.28 -26.10 -35.22
CA GLU A 233 -3.16 -27.56 -35.02
C GLU A 233 -4.13 -28.17 -33.98
N GLU A 234 -5.07 -27.41 -33.42
CA GLU A 234 -6.11 -27.92 -32.49
C GLU A 234 -7.53 -27.85 -33.11
N GLU A 235 -7.71 -28.41 -34.31
CA GLU A 235 -9.02 -28.81 -34.81
C GLU A 235 -8.94 -30.26 -35.28
N GLU A 236 -9.14 -31.20 -34.36
CA GLU A 236 -9.78 -32.52 -34.54
C GLU A 236 -9.44 -33.41 -33.32
N GLU A 237 -10.36 -33.45 -32.34
CA GLU A 237 -10.78 -34.64 -31.57
C GLU A 237 -11.67 -34.18 -30.39
N GLU A 238 -12.97 -34.03 -30.67
CA GLU A 238 -14.01 -34.12 -29.64
C GLU A 238 -14.25 -35.59 -29.32
N GLU A 239 -14.30 -35.97 -28.03
CA GLU A 239 -15.44 -36.69 -27.42
C GLU A 239 -15.25 -36.91 -25.90
N GLU A 240 -16.23 -36.40 -25.15
CA GLU A 240 -16.77 -36.85 -23.86
C GLU A 240 -15.87 -36.96 -22.60
N GLU A 241 -15.92 -35.92 -21.74
CA GLU A 241 -16.19 -36.11 -20.31
C GLU A 241 -16.83 -34.84 -19.69
N GLU A 242 -18.14 -34.90 -19.46
CA GLU A 242 -18.86 -33.92 -18.62
C GLU A 242 -18.55 -34.18 -17.13
N GLY A 243 -18.06 -33.15 -16.42
CA GLY A 243 -18.21 -33.09 -14.97
C GLY A 243 -17.05 -32.52 -14.17
N ALA A 244 -16.79 -31.21 -14.27
CA ALA A 244 -16.34 -30.39 -13.13
C ALA A 244 -16.36 -28.90 -13.50
N GLU A 245 -17.38 -28.20 -13.00
CA GLU A 245 -17.31 -26.75 -12.73
C GLU A 245 -15.98 -26.47 -11.98
N GLY A 246 -15.12 -25.52 -12.34
CA GLY A 246 -15.33 -24.32 -13.13
C GLY A 246 -14.66 -23.14 -12.42
N ASP A 247 -13.38 -23.26 -12.05
CA ASP A 247 -12.52 -22.11 -11.73
C ASP A 247 -11.03 -22.48 -11.85
N SER A 248 -10.55 -22.62 -13.09
CA SER A 248 -9.11 -22.68 -13.41
C SER A 248 -8.82 -22.01 -14.74
N ARG A 249 -9.64 -21.02 -15.13
CA ARG A 249 -9.48 -20.24 -16.37
C ARG A 249 -8.63 -18.98 -16.14
N GLY A 250 -7.57 -19.14 -15.34
CA GLY A 250 -6.63 -18.06 -14.98
C GLY A 250 -5.19 -18.53 -14.71
N ALA A 251 -4.86 -19.79 -14.96
CA ALA A 251 -3.51 -20.29 -14.81
C ALA A 251 -2.74 -20.22 -16.14
N SER A 252 -1.69 -19.41 -16.14
CA SER A 252 -0.65 -19.31 -17.16
C SER A 252 -0.98 -18.52 -18.44
N ARG A 253 -1.34 -17.24 -18.27
CA ARG A 253 -0.51 -16.23 -18.94
C ARG A 253 0.89 -16.47 -18.38
N GLY A 254 1.76 -17.17 -19.13
CA GLY A 254 3.07 -17.61 -18.67
C GLY A 254 3.73 -16.51 -17.85
N GLY A 255 3.99 -16.79 -16.58
CA GLY A 255 4.63 -15.82 -15.70
C GLY A 255 5.92 -15.41 -16.38
N SER A 256 6.07 -14.12 -16.72
CA SER A 256 7.28 -13.64 -17.37
C SER A 256 8.46 -14.02 -16.47
N SER A 257 9.44 -14.71 -17.04
CA SER A 257 10.63 -15.11 -16.30
C SER A 257 11.33 -13.89 -15.70
N ASN A 258 12.11 -14.08 -14.63
CA ASN A 258 12.83 -12.96 -14.03
C ASN A 258 13.75 -12.27 -15.04
N LEU A 259 14.33 -13.04 -15.97
CA LEU A 259 15.15 -12.50 -17.05
C LEU A 259 14.35 -11.63 -18.02
N GLU A 260 13.16 -12.07 -18.43
CA GLU A 260 12.27 -11.28 -19.29
C GLU A 260 11.82 -9.98 -18.60
N ILE A 261 11.51 -10.04 -17.30
CA ILE A 261 11.19 -8.85 -16.50
C ILE A 261 12.39 -7.90 -16.43
N LEU A 262 13.61 -8.43 -16.20
CA LEU A 262 14.83 -7.62 -16.14
C LEU A 262 15.15 -6.97 -17.49
N LEU A 263 15.06 -7.71 -18.59
CA LEU A 263 15.29 -7.17 -19.94
C LEU A 263 14.21 -6.15 -20.33
N ALA A 264 12.94 -6.40 -19.99
CA ALA A 264 11.87 -5.43 -20.18
C ALA A 264 12.11 -4.15 -19.36
N GLY A 265 12.49 -4.29 -18.08
CA GLY A 265 12.77 -3.16 -17.20
C GLY A 265 13.99 -2.35 -17.63
N ALA A 266 15.06 -2.99 -18.09
CA ALA A 266 16.23 -2.30 -18.63
C ALA A 266 15.89 -1.52 -19.90
N ARG A 267 15.05 -2.08 -20.78
CA ARG A 267 14.55 -1.40 -21.99
C ARG A 267 13.68 -0.20 -21.63
N SER A 268 12.67 -0.39 -20.78
CA SER A 268 11.76 0.68 -20.38
C SER A 268 12.55 1.82 -19.74
N LEU A 269 13.44 1.53 -18.78
CA LEU A 269 14.25 2.55 -18.14
C LEU A 269 15.14 3.30 -19.15
N SER A 270 15.79 2.59 -20.07
CA SER A 270 16.59 3.25 -21.12
C SER A 270 15.75 4.13 -22.05
N GLN A 271 14.50 3.75 -22.31
CA GLN A 271 13.56 4.49 -23.13
C GLN A 271 13.05 5.73 -22.40
N ASP A 272 12.63 5.59 -21.14
CA ASP A 272 12.16 6.68 -20.30
C ASP A 272 13.24 7.77 -20.18
N MET A 273 14.49 7.38 -19.92
CA MET A 273 15.61 8.34 -19.86
C MET A 273 15.89 9.03 -21.20
N LEU A 274 15.74 8.33 -22.32
CA LEU A 274 15.88 8.94 -23.65
C LEU A 274 14.73 9.90 -23.98
N GLU A 275 13.51 9.55 -23.58
CA GLU A 275 12.33 10.39 -23.74
C GLU A 275 12.46 11.65 -22.88
N GLU A 276 12.87 11.53 -21.63
CA GLU A 276 13.13 12.65 -20.74
C GLU A 276 14.17 13.61 -21.32
N LEU A 277 15.34 13.11 -21.75
CA LEU A 277 16.38 13.94 -22.37
C LEU A 277 15.89 14.66 -23.63
N ARG A 278 15.03 14.03 -24.44
CA ARG A 278 14.43 14.66 -25.64
C ARG A 278 13.42 15.74 -25.27
N VAL A 279 12.61 15.50 -24.23
CA VAL A 279 11.65 16.49 -23.73
C VAL A 279 12.39 17.71 -23.20
N MET A 280 13.47 17.53 -22.44
CA MET A 280 14.30 18.63 -21.93
C MET A 280 14.88 19.47 -23.08
N GLU A 281 15.42 18.83 -24.12
CA GLU A 281 15.95 19.52 -25.30
C GLU A 281 14.85 20.26 -26.09
N SER A 282 13.65 19.67 -26.16
CA SER A 282 12.49 20.31 -26.78
C SER A 282 12.05 21.55 -26.01
N MET A 283 11.98 21.47 -24.69
CA MET A 283 11.60 22.59 -23.82
C MET A 283 12.62 23.72 -23.90
N GLU A 284 13.93 23.41 -24.00
CA GLU A 284 14.96 24.42 -24.24
C GLU A 284 14.74 25.15 -25.57
N ARG A 285 14.58 24.41 -26.67
CA ARG A 285 14.34 25.01 -27.99
C ARG A 285 13.08 25.87 -28.02
N GLU A 286 12.01 25.42 -27.37
CA GLU A 286 10.77 26.18 -27.27
C GLU A 286 10.93 27.45 -26.44
N ALA A 287 11.65 27.39 -25.32
CA ALA A 287 11.91 28.56 -24.49
C ALA A 287 12.76 29.61 -25.23
N LEU A 288 13.79 29.18 -25.98
CA LEU A 288 14.61 30.07 -26.79
C LEU A 288 13.83 30.66 -27.97
N ALA A 289 12.97 29.89 -28.63
CA ALA A 289 12.11 30.40 -29.70
C ALA A 289 11.13 31.47 -29.18
N ARG A 290 10.53 31.24 -28.01
CA ARG A 290 9.66 32.23 -27.35
C ARG A 290 10.44 33.48 -26.95
N GLU A 291 11.73 33.34 -26.61
CA GLU A 291 12.60 34.47 -26.34
C GLU A 291 12.90 35.29 -27.59
N ASP A 292 13.28 34.64 -28.68
CA ASP A 292 13.55 35.30 -29.96
C ASP A 292 12.32 36.08 -30.45
N GLU A 293 11.13 35.48 -30.36
CA GLU A 293 9.85 36.15 -30.68
C GLU A 293 9.59 37.36 -29.79
N TRP A 294 9.91 37.26 -28.49
CA TRP A 294 9.77 38.37 -27.56
C TRP A 294 10.77 39.50 -27.87
N VAL A 295 12.02 39.17 -28.19
CA VAL A 295 13.05 40.16 -28.58
C VAL A 295 12.66 40.87 -29.88
N GLU A 296 12.17 40.14 -30.88
CA GLU A 296 11.68 40.74 -32.12
C GLU A 296 10.51 41.69 -31.88
N LYS A 297 9.56 41.30 -31.02
CA LYS A 297 8.43 42.16 -30.65
C LYS A 297 8.89 43.41 -29.90
N MET A 298 9.78 43.26 -28.92
CA MET A 298 10.29 44.39 -28.14
C MET A 298 11.06 45.38 -29.01
N ASN A 299 11.89 44.90 -29.94
CA ASN A 299 12.59 45.74 -30.90
C ASN A 299 11.62 46.51 -31.81
N ARG A 300 10.51 45.89 -32.24
CA ARG A 300 9.47 46.53 -33.06
C ARG A 300 8.71 47.62 -32.27
N ASP A 301 8.43 47.38 -30.99
CA ASP A 301 7.72 48.32 -30.13
C ASP A 301 8.59 49.55 -29.78
N ASP A 302 9.93 49.41 -29.72
CA ASP A 302 10.88 50.51 -29.48
C ASP A 302 11.08 51.42 -30.73
N GLU A 303 11.02 50.87 -31.94
CA GLU A 303 11.09 51.66 -33.20
C GLU A 303 9.86 52.59 -33.41
N GLY A 304 8.74 52.32 -32.74
CA GLY A 304 7.53 53.16 -32.75
C GLY A 304 7.58 54.34 -31.77
N GLY A 305 8.57 54.39 -30.87
CA GLY A 305 8.80 55.49 -29.95
C GLY A 305 9.52 56.63 -30.64
N HIS A 306 8.80 57.71 -30.98
CA HIS A 306 9.44 58.99 -31.29
C HIS A 306 10.39 59.38 -30.16
N GLY A 307 11.70 59.16 -30.35
CA GLY A 307 12.72 59.82 -29.55
C GLY A 307 12.44 61.32 -29.55
N PRO A 308 12.56 62.03 -28.42
CA PRO A 308 12.37 63.47 -28.40
C PRO A 308 13.39 64.05 -29.36
N VAL A 309 12.90 64.66 -30.44
CA VAL A 309 13.71 65.44 -31.37
C VAL A 309 14.44 66.46 -30.51
N ALA A 310 15.75 66.24 -30.34
CA ALA A 310 16.68 67.21 -29.80
C ALA A 310 16.82 68.34 -30.82
N GLY A 311 15.74 69.13 -30.95
CA GLY A 311 15.71 70.37 -31.69
C GLY A 311 16.54 71.39 -30.94
N ALA A 312 17.68 71.70 -31.52
CA ALA A 312 18.60 72.72 -31.07
C ALA A 312 17.88 74.04 -30.73
N VAL A 313 17.83 74.38 -29.44
CA VAL A 313 17.59 75.74 -28.98
C VAL A 313 18.91 76.25 -28.39
N TRP A 314 19.82 76.66 -29.28
CA TRP A 314 20.94 77.52 -28.91
C TRP A 314 20.90 78.80 -29.74
N ARG A 315 20.44 79.86 -29.05
CA ARG A 315 20.79 81.28 -29.15
C ARG A 315 20.37 82.11 -30.38
N THR A 316 19.64 83.18 -30.07
CA THR A 316 20.00 84.54 -30.51
C THR A 316 19.85 85.51 -29.33
N VAL A 317 20.96 86.13 -28.94
CA VAL A 317 21.03 87.55 -28.50
C VAL A 317 21.55 88.32 -29.70
#